data_AF-A0A4Y1Z7W7-F1
#
_entry.id   AF-A0A4Y1Z7W7-F1
#
_cell.length_a   1.000
_cell.length_b   1.000
_cell.length_c   1.000
_cell.angle_alpha   90.00
_cell.angle_beta   90.00
_cell.angle_gamma   90.00
#
_symmetry.space_group_name_H-M   'P 1'
#
loop_
_entity.id
_entity.type
_entity.pdbx_description
1 polymer ?
#
loop_
_entity_poly.entity_id
_entity_poly.type
_entity_poly.pdbx_seq_one_letter_code
_entity_poly.pdbx_strand_id
1 'polypeptide(L)'
;MDTNYLDLLAEKYDREEKVVTELINLEAILNLPKGTEHFVSDLHGEYDAFQQVLRNGSGNVKQKISDLFKNWTQDETDDFATLVYYPEEKLQLVRKTLHQDSFNTWLKTTIERMVKLTAFASTKYTRSKVRKALPKHFVYIIEELLYKTDEFSNKKEYYSKIINRIISLGQASKLIIGLAYTIQRLVVDHLHVVGDIYDRGPYPDRIMDTLMHYHSADIQWGNHDVLWMGAYAGSKYVLPT
;
A
#
# COMPACT_ATOMS: atom_id res chain seq x y z
N MET A 1 -7.36 -40.35 -0.19
CA MET A 1 -7.97 -39.03 0.06
C MET A 1 -9.32 -39.26 0.68
N ASP A 2 -9.67 -38.50 1.71
CA ASP A 2 -11.00 -38.56 2.35
C ASP A 2 -12.07 -38.13 1.34
N THR A 3 -13.16 -38.89 1.21
CA THR A 3 -14.25 -38.63 0.25
C THR A 3 -14.85 -37.24 0.46
N ASN A 4 -14.92 -36.78 1.71
CA ASN A 4 -15.41 -35.44 2.06
C ASN A 4 -14.58 -34.31 1.41
N TYR A 5 -13.25 -34.48 1.25
CA TYR A 5 -12.42 -33.47 0.59
C TYR A 5 -12.62 -33.46 -0.92
N LEU A 6 -12.86 -34.63 -1.52
CA LEU A 6 -13.12 -34.73 -2.97
C LEU A 6 -14.49 -34.11 -3.31
N ASP A 7 -15.50 -34.30 -2.47
CA ASP A 7 -16.82 -33.69 -2.64
C ASP A 7 -16.75 -32.15 -2.53
N LEU A 8 -16.00 -31.63 -1.55
CA LEU A 8 -15.76 -30.18 -1.40
C LEU A 8 -14.99 -29.59 -2.59
N LEU A 9 -14.02 -30.33 -3.13
CA LEU A 9 -13.29 -29.93 -4.33
C LEU A 9 -14.20 -29.91 -5.55
N ALA A 10 -15.08 -30.91 -5.71
CA ALA A 10 -16.04 -30.97 -6.81
C ALA A 10 -17.11 -29.86 -6.72
N GLU A 11 -17.52 -29.46 -5.51
CA GLU A 11 -18.42 -28.32 -5.30
C GLU A 11 -17.78 -27.00 -5.75
N LYS A 12 -16.50 -26.80 -5.43
CA LYS A 12 -15.78 -25.55 -5.73
C LYS A 12 -15.18 -25.51 -7.13
N TYR A 13 -14.82 -26.66 -7.68
CA TYR A 13 -14.17 -26.84 -8.98
C TYR A 13 -14.87 -27.94 -9.78
N ASP A 14 -15.60 -27.54 -10.81
CA ASP A 14 -16.37 -28.41 -11.70
C ASP A 14 -15.52 -29.31 -12.63
N ARG A 15 -14.19 -29.10 -12.67
CA ARG A 15 -13.26 -29.85 -13.54
C ARG A 15 -11.88 -29.97 -12.93
N GLU A 16 -11.20 -31.08 -13.25
CA GLU A 16 -9.82 -31.36 -12.83
C GLU A 16 -8.86 -30.24 -13.21
N GLU A 17 -8.98 -29.67 -14.41
CA GLU A 17 -8.07 -28.62 -14.88
C GLU A 17 -8.15 -27.35 -14.00
N LYS A 18 -9.32 -27.05 -13.41
CA LYS A 18 -9.46 -25.90 -12.49
C LYS A 18 -8.76 -26.16 -11.17
N VAL A 19 -8.84 -27.39 -10.65
CA VAL A 19 -8.11 -27.80 -9.44
C VAL A 19 -6.61 -27.71 -9.69
N VAL A 20 -6.13 -28.29 -10.79
CA VAL A 20 -4.71 -28.26 -11.17
C VAL A 20 -4.21 -26.82 -11.36
N THR A 21 -5.00 -25.97 -12.02
CA THR A 21 -4.64 -24.55 -12.21
C THR A 21 -4.52 -23.81 -10.89
N GLU A 22 -5.44 -24.04 -9.95
CA GLU A 22 -5.38 -23.38 -8.64
C GLU A 22 -4.23 -23.92 -7.79
N LEU A 23 -3.94 -25.23 -7.84
CA LEU A 23 -2.76 -25.80 -7.18
C LEU A 23 -1.46 -25.16 -7.68
N ILE A 24 -1.28 -25.06 -9.01
CA ILE A 24 -0.12 -24.41 -9.62
C ILE A 24 -0.02 -22.95 -9.16
N ASN A 25 -1.14 -22.23 -9.11
CA ASN A 25 -1.18 -20.84 -8.67
C ASN A 25 -0.79 -20.69 -7.19
N LEU A 26 -1.34 -21.51 -6.30
CA LEU A 26 -1.03 -21.50 -4.87
C LEU A 26 0.42 -21.90 -4.60
N GLU A 27 0.93 -22.93 -5.27
CA GLU A 27 2.35 -23.33 -5.18
C GLU A 27 3.27 -22.21 -5.67
N ALA A 28 2.94 -21.54 -6.78
CA ALA A 28 3.70 -20.40 -7.27
C ALA A 28 3.70 -19.23 -6.27
N ILE A 29 2.58 -18.98 -5.60
CA ILE A 29 2.47 -17.97 -4.53
C ILE A 29 3.33 -18.35 -3.32
N LEU A 30 3.32 -19.62 -2.90
CA LEU A 30 4.13 -20.10 -1.77
C LEU A 30 5.64 -19.98 -2.01
N ASN A 31 6.07 -19.95 -3.27
CA ASN A 31 7.47 -19.73 -3.66
C ASN A 31 7.89 -18.25 -3.66
N LEU A 32 6.97 -17.31 -3.44
CA LEU A 32 7.31 -15.90 -3.29
C LEU A 32 7.85 -15.60 -1.88
N PRO A 33 8.72 -14.60 -1.73
CA PRO A 33 9.10 -14.11 -0.40
C PRO A 33 7.86 -13.70 0.40
N LYS A 34 7.88 -13.96 1.71
CA LYS A 34 6.78 -13.58 2.60
C LYS A 34 6.52 -12.06 2.54
N GLY A 35 5.24 -11.70 2.59
CA GLY A 35 4.79 -10.32 2.79
C GLY A 35 5.35 -9.70 4.08
N THR A 36 5.32 -8.37 4.16
CA THR A 36 5.72 -7.68 5.40
C THR A 36 4.54 -7.71 6.37
N GLU A 37 4.73 -8.37 7.51
CA GLU A 37 3.83 -8.30 8.66
C GLU A 37 4.18 -7.05 9.48
N HIS A 38 3.20 -6.21 9.77
CA HIS A 38 3.39 -4.98 10.53
C HIS A 38 2.63 -5.06 11.84
N PHE A 39 3.35 -5.09 12.96
CA PHE A 39 2.76 -5.13 14.28
C PHE A 39 2.73 -3.72 14.86
N VAL A 40 1.56 -3.31 15.33
CA VAL A 40 1.36 -2.05 16.07
C VAL A 40 0.65 -2.36 17.38
N SER A 41 1.11 -1.76 18.47
CA SER A 41 0.48 -1.81 19.79
C SER A 41 0.25 -0.39 20.30
N ASP A 42 -0.46 -0.28 21.42
CA ASP A 42 -0.54 0.98 22.17
C ASP A 42 -1.05 2.15 21.35
N LEU A 43 -2.12 1.92 20.58
CA LEU A 43 -2.70 2.96 19.74
C LEU A 43 -3.36 4.05 20.59
N HIS A 44 -4.00 3.68 21.69
CA HIS A 44 -4.56 4.57 22.72
C HIS A 44 -5.34 5.76 22.15
N GLY A 45 -6.10 5.60 21.07
CA GLY A 45 -6.83 6.69 20.40
C GLY A 45 -5.98 7.76 19.69
N GLU A 46 -4.66 7.58 19.57
CA GLU A 46 -3.71 8.49 18.93
C GLU A 46 -3.69 8.31 17.40
N TYR A 47 -4.75 8.80 16.75
CA TYR A 47 -4.99 8.61 15.32
C TYR A 47 -3.87 9.15 14.41
N ASP A 48 -3.32 10.34 14.69
CA ASP A 48 -2.32 10.95 13.82
C ASP A 48 -0.99 10.18 13.83
N ALA A 49 -0.59 9.68 15.01
CA ALA A 49 0.57 8.82 15.16
C ALA A 49 0.36 7.48 14.43
N PHE A 50 -0.82 6.88 14.59
CA PHE A 50 -1.20 5.66 13.87
C PHE A 50 -1.14 5.84 12.35
N GLN A 51 -1.72 6.92 11.82
CA GLN A 51 -1.66 7.24 10.40
C GLN A 51 -0.22 7.42 9.90
N GLN A 52 0.63 8.08 10.67
CA GLN A 52 2.04 8.25 10.31
C GLN A 52 2.77 6.90 10.23
N VAL A 53 2.51 5.98 11.17
CA VAL A 53 3.07 4.62 11.18
C VAL A 53 2.62 3.82 9.96
N LEU A 54 1.35 3.94 9.54
CA LEU A 54 0.86 3.29 8.32
C LEU A 54 1.53 3.85 7.06
N ARG A 55 1.62 5.19 6.95
CA ARG A 55 2.19 5.88 5.78
C ARG A 55 3.67 5.58 5.60
N ASN A 56 4.43 5.50 6.68
CA ASN A 56 5.87 5.24 6.63
C ASN A 56 6.23 3.74 6.64
N GLY A 57 5.27 2.88 6.97
CA GLY A 57 5.48 1.44 7.12
C GLY A 57 6.56 1.10 8.15
N SER A 58 6.57 1.82 9.27
CA SER A 58 7.64 1.81 10.29
C SER A 58 9.05 2.02 9.71
N GLY A 59 9.17 2.95 8.77
CA GLY A 59 10.43 3.31 8.11
C GLY A 59 10.82 2.43 6.92
N ASN A 60 10.08 1.35 6.65
CA ASN A 60 10.35 0.44 5.54
C ASN A 60 10.25 1.13 4.17
N VAL A 61 9.39 2.15 4.02
CA VAL A 61 9.38 2.97 2.79
C VAL A 61 10.72 3.66 2.56
N LYS A 62 11.25 4.35 3.59
CA LYS A 62 12.54 5.05 3.51
C LYS A 62 13.67 4.07 3.22
N GLN A 63 13.67 2.90 3.87
CA GLN A 63 14.65 1.85 3.60
C GLN A 63 14.63 1.40 2.12
N LYS A 64 13.45 1.15 1.57
CA LYS A 64 13.29 0.76 0.16
C LYS A 64 13.77 1.85 -0.81
N ILE A 65 13.55 3.12 -0.48
CA ILE A 65 14.07 4.25 -1.26
C ILE A 65 15.60 4.22 -1.25
N SER A 66 16.21 4.10 -0.08
CA SER A 66 17.68 4.02 0.07
C SER A 66 18.29 2.82 -0.68
N ASP A 67 17.65 1.65 -0.60
CA ASP A 67 18.13 0.44 -1.27
C ASP A 67 18.08 0.56 -2.80
N LEU A 68 17.04 1.23 -3.32
CA LEU A 68 16.82 1.41 -4.75
C LEU A 68 17.69 2.54 -5.34
N PHE A 69 17.83 3.65 -4.62
CA PHE A 69 18.55 4.85 -5.05
C PHE A 69 19.84 5.06 -4.25
N LYS A 70 20.75 4.09 -4.31
CA LYS A 70 22.00 4.06 -3.52
C LYS A 70 22.91 5.29 -3.62
N ASN A 71 22.75 6.09 -4.67
CA ASN A 71 23.55 7.30 -4.91
C ASN A 71 22.90 8.58 -4.39
N TRP A 72 21.71 8.49 -3.80
CA TRP A 72 21.01 9.66 -3.25
C TRP A 72 21.58 10.07 -1.91
N THR A 73 21.55 11.36 -1.64
CA THR A 73 21.82 11.90 -0.30
C THR A 73 20.65 11.57 0.65
N GLN A 74 20.89 11.77 1.94
CA GLN A 74 19.83 11.64 2.94
C GLN A 74 18.69 12.62 2.68
N ASP A 75 19.00 13.86 2.30
CA ASP A 75 18.00 14.89 2.01
C ASP A 75 17.13 14.52 0.80
N GLU A 76 17.73 13.97 -0.26
CA GLU A 76 16.99 13.48 -1.44
C GLU A 76 16.05 12.32 -1.08
N THR A 77 16.54 11.41 -0.22
CA THR A 77 15.76 10.28 0.28
C THR A 77 14.59 10.76 1.15
N ASP A 78 14.83 11.70 2.04
CA ASP A 78 13.81 12.26 2.95
C ASP A 78 12.77 13.10 2.19
N ASP A 79 13.19 13.87 1.18
CA ASP A 79 12.29 14.61 0.31
C ASP A 79 11.34 13.67 -0.46
N PHE A 80 11.88 12.59 -1.03
CA PHE A 80 11.08 11.62 -1.77
C PHE A 80 10.21 10.76 -0.85
N ALA A 81 10.70 10.38 0.33
CA ALA A 81 9.91 9.68 1.33
C ALA A 81 8.73 10.55 1.80
N THR A 82 8.95 11.85 2.03
CA THR A 82 7.89 12.81 2.37
C THR A 82 6.81 12.85 1.29
N LEU A 83 7.20 12.81 0.01
CA LEU A 83 6.23 12.72 -1.09
C LEU A 83 5.43 11.41 -1.05
N VAL A 84 6.03 10.29 -0.68
CA VAL A 84 5.29 9.03 -0.52
C VAL A 84 4.34 9.10 0.68
N TYR A 85 4.73 9.73 1.78
CA TYR A 85 3.93 9.81 3.01
C TYR A 85 2.74 10.78 2.89
N TYR A 86 2.97 11.93 2.27
CA TYR A 86 2.04 13.05 2.19
C TYR A 86 1.95 13.57 0.75
N PRO A 87 1.46 12.75 -0.20
CA PRO A 87 1.57 13.06 -1.61
C PRO A 87 0.76 14.31 -2.00
N GLU A 88 -0.43 14.51 -1.44
CA GLU A 88 -1.27 15.68 -1.70
C GLU A 88 -0.59 16.97 -1.22
N GLU A 89 -0.15 17.01 0.03
CA GLU A 89 0.45 18.18 0.66
C GLU A 89 1.77 18.55 -0.03
N LYS A 90 2.61 17.54 -0.30
CA LYS A 90 3.88 17.74 -0.99
C LYS A 90 3.68 18.23 -2.42
N LEU A 91 2.71 17.68 -3.16
CA LEU A 91 2.39 18.15 -4.51
C LEU A 91 1.87 19.58 -4.52
N GLN A 92 1.01 19.94 -3.57
CA GLN A 92 0.52 21.32 -3.44
C GLN A 92 1.66 22.30 -3.15
N LEU A 93 2.59 21.94 -2.25
CA LEU A 93 3.77 22.74 -1.95
C LEU A 93 4.62 22.96 -3.21
N VAL A 94 5.01 21.88 -3.88
CA VAL A 94 5.87 21.96 -5.08
C VAL A 94 5.21 22.77 -6.20
N ARG A 95 3.89 22.62 -6.39
CA ARG A 95 3.13 23.38 -7.39
C ARG A 95 3.11 24.88 -7.11
N LYS A 96 3.10 25.30 -5.83
CA LYS A 96 3.14 26.72 -5.44
C LYS A 96 4.54 27.32 -5.61
N THR A 97 5.58 26.50 -5.46
CA THR A 97 6.97 26.96 -5.48
C THR A 97 7.58 27.02 -6.88
N LEU A 98 7.20 26.11 -7.78
CA LEU A 98 7.80 26.00 -9.11
C LEU A 98 6.98 26.72 -10.19
N HIS A 99 7.67 27.31 -11.16
CA HIS A 99 7.06 27.72 -12.43
C HIS A 99 6.56 26.51 -13.24
N GLN A 100 5.63 26.73 -14.17
CA GLN A 100 4.91 25.67 -14.87
C GLN A 100 5.82 24.67 -15.62
N ASP A 101 6.85 25.14 -16.33
CA ASP A 101 7.76 24.26 -17.09
C ASP A 101 8.64 23.41 -16.17
N SER A 102 9.15 24.02 -15.09
CA SER A 102 9.90 23.32 -14.04
C SER A 102 9.02 22.30 -13.32
N PHE A 103 7.75 22.64 -13.08
CA PHE A 103 6.78 21.73 -12.48
C PHE A 103 6.50 20.52 -13.38
N ASN A 104 6.32 20.72 -14.69
CA ASN A 104 6.14 19.62 -15.64
C ASN A 104 7.37 18.69 -15.69
N THR A 105 8.57 19.27 -15.64
CA THR A 105 9.83 18.50 -15.59
C THR A 105 9.95 17.70 -14.29
N TRP A 106 9.57 18.30 -13.16
CA TRP A 106 9.51 17.63 -11.87
C TRP A 106 8.48 16.49 -11.89
N LEU A 107 7.27 16.70 -12.41
CA LEU A 107 6.24 15.67 -12.53
C LEU A 107 6.74 14.45 -13.32
N LYS A 108 7.38 14.68 -14.46
CA LYS A 108 7.95 13.61 -15.30
C LYS A 108 8.97 12.79 -14.52
N THR A 109 9.94 13.46 -13.90
CA THR A 109 11.01 12.81 -13.14
C THR A 109 10.46 12.05 -11.94
N THR A 110 9.48 12.62 -11.24
CA THR A 110 8.81 12.01 -10.09
C THR A 110 8.02 10.76 -10.49
N ILE A 111 7.27 10.79 -11.60
CA ILE A 111 6.54 9.61 -12.10
C ILE A 111 7.52 8.48 -12.40
N GLU A 112 8.64 8.75 -13.08
CA GLU A 112 9.65 7.74 -13.38
C GLU A 112 10.25 7.11 -12.12
N ARG A 113 10.53 7.92 -11.09
CA ARG A 113 11.02 7.45 -9.78
C ARG A 113 9.97 6.62 -9.03
N MET A 114 8.71 7.08 -9.01
CA MET A 114 7.58 6.40 -8.37
C MET A 114 7.30 5.04 -9.00
N VAL A 115 7.36 4.93 -10.33
CA VAL A 115 7.20 3.65 -11.05
C VAL A 115 8.31 2.67 -10.66
N LYS A 116 9.58 3.14 -10.59
CA LYS A 116 10.70 2.28 -10.14
C LYS A 116 10.51 1.81 -8.71
N LEU A 117 10.12 2.70 -7.79
CA LEU A 117 9.87 2.35 -6.40
C LEU A 117 8.69 1.36 -6.26
N THR A 118 7.62 1.57 -7.03
CA THR A 118 6.47 0.65 -7.07
C THR A 118 6.90 -0.72 -7.57
N ALA A 119 7.68 -0.80 -8.65
CA ALA A 119 8.23 -2.05 -9.16
C ALA A 119 9.08 -2.77 -8.08
N PHE A 120 9.97 -2.03 -7.41
CA PHE A 120 10.82 -2.57 -6.35
C PHE A 120 10.01 -3.09 -5.14
N ALA A 121 9.01 -2.32 -4.68
CA ALA A 121 8.11 -2.73 -3.61
C ALA A 121 7.25 -3.95 -3.98
N SER A 122 6.99 -4.14 -5.28
CA SER A 122 6.12 -5.19 -5.81
C SER A 122 6.78 -6.57 -5.96
N THR A 123 8.10 -6.66 -5.85
CA THR A 123 8.91 -7.85 -6.20
C THR A 123 8.50 -9.15 -5.48
N LYS A 124 7.96 -9.03 -4.26
CA LYS A 124 7.48 -10.16 -3.44
C LYS A 124 6.00 -10.52 -3.67
N TYR A 125 5.34 -9.92 -4.67
CA TYR A 125 3.91 -10.10 -4.91
C TYR A 125 3.61 -10.54 -6.33
N THR A 126 2.51 -11.28 -6.49
CA THR A 126 1.99 -11.63 -7.82
C THR A 126 1.48 -10.39 -8.55
N ARG A 127 1.48 -10.44 -9.89
CA ARG A 127 0.91 -9.37 -10.73
C ARG A 127 -0.55 -9.07 -10.38
N SER A 128 -1.33 -10.11 -10.07
CA SER A 128 -2.73 -9.96 -9.64
C SER A 128 -2.86 -9.16 -8.34
N LYS A 129 -2.01 -9.42 -7.34
CA LYS A 129 -2.00 -8.69 -6.08
C LYS A 129 -1.60 -7.22 -6.29
N VAL A 130 -0.57 -6.96 -7.10
CA VAL A 130 -0.15 -5.61 -7.46
C VAL A 130 -1.26 -4.86 -8.18
N ARG A 131 -1.88 -5.47 -9.20
CA ARG A 131 -3.00 -4.89 -9.96
C ARG A 131 -4.16 -4.45 -9.06
N LYS A 132 -4.49 -5.24 -8.03
CA LYS A 132 -5.54 -4.91 -7.03
C LYS A 132 -5.15 -3.76 -6.09
N ALA A 133 -3.86 -3.46 -5.95
CA ALA A 133 -3.36 -2.33 -5.17
C ALA A 133 -3.31 -1.02 -5.97
N LEU A 134 -3.28 -1.09 -7.31
CA LEU A 134 -3.19 0.07 -8.18
C LEU A 134 -4.47 0.93 -8.17
N PRO A 135 -4.35 2.26 -8.38
CA PRO A 135 -5.50 3.14 -8.58
C PRO A 135 -6.31 2.73 -9.81
N LYS A 136 -7.61 2.43 -9.62
CA LYS A 136 -8.51 1.84 -10.63
C LYS A 136 -8.45 2.48 -12.02
N HIS A 137 -8.33 3.80 -12.09
CA HIS A 137 -8.32 4.58 -13.33
C HIS A 137 -6.95 4.61 -14.04
N PHE A 138 -5.86 4.18 -13.40
CA PHE A 138 -4.53 4.11 -14.00
C PHE A 138 -3.96 2.70 -14.08
N VAL A 139 -4.70 1.66 -13.71
CA VAL A 139 -4.22 0.25 -13.68
C VAL A 139 -3.46 -0.10 -14.96
N TYR A 140 -4.11 0.04 -16.12
CA TYR A 140 -3.52 -0.30 -17.42
C TYR A 140 -2.22 0.48 -17.69
N ILE A 141 -2.23 1.80 -17.44
CA ILE A 141 -1.09 2.68 -17.69
C ILE A 141 0.08 2.32 -16.77
N ILE A 142 -0.19 2.07 -15.49
CA ILE A 142 0.85 1.71 -14.53
C ILE A 142 1.43 0.33 -14.85
N GLU A 143 0.62 -0.65 -15.24
CA GLU A 143 1.12 -1.96 -15.68
C GLU A 143 2.02 -1.84 -16.91
N GLU A 144 1.64 -1.04 -17.91
CA GLU A 144 2.49 -0.73 -19.07
C GLU A 144 3.83 -0.09 -18.65
N LEU A 145 3.80 0.78 -17.63
CA LEU A 145 5.00 1.44 -17.09
C LEU A 145 5.83 0.52 -16.18
N LEU A 146 5.23 -0.48 -15.52
CA LEU A 146 5.92 -1.41 -14.62
C LEU A 146 6.59 -2.55 -15.38
N TYR A 147 5.87 -3.18 -16.31
CA TYR A 147 6.33 -4.37 -17.03
C TYR A 147 7.08 -4.03 -18.31
N LYS A 148 7.93 -2.99 -18.23
CA LYS A 148 8.76 -2.57 -19.36
C LYS A 148 9.51 -3.78 -19.89
N THR A 149 9.27 -4.12 -21.15
CA THR A 149 10.10 -5.08 -21.86
C THR A 149 11.39 -4.33 -22.21
N ASP A 150 12.42 -4.48 -21.38
CA ASP A 150 13.73 -3.84 -21.55
C ASP A 150 14.49 -4.32 -22.81
N GLU A 151 13.96 -5.31 -23.52
CA GLU A 151 14.58 -5.93 -24.69
C GLU A 151 14.59 -5.05 -25.96
N PHE A 152 13.86 -3.93 -26.01
CA PHE A 152 13.83 -3.07 -27.21
C PHE A 152 13.97 -1.58 -26.89
N SER A 153 15.07 -0.98 -27.35
CA SER A 153 15.39 0.47 -27.22
C SER A 153 14.26 1.40 -27.68
N ASN A 154 13.43 0.95 -28.64
CA ASN A 154 12.30 1.70 -29.19
C ASN A 154 11.19 2.03 -28.17
N LYS A 155 11.07 1.29 -27.05
CA LYS A 155 9.97 1.52 -26.10
C LYS A 155 10.22 2.70 -25.14
N LYS A 156 11.46 3.21 -25.01
CA LYS A 156 11.72 4.39 -24.15
C LYS A 156 10.97 5.63 -24.61
N GLU A 157 10.95 5.88 -25.92
CA GLU A 157 10.21 7.01 -26.50
C GLU A 157 8.70 6.83 -26.31
N TYR A 158 8.19 5.60 -26.46
CA TYR A 158 6.79 5.25 -26.20
C TYR A 158 6.36 5.59 -24.75
N TYR A 159 7.12 5.16 -23.74
CA TYR A 159 6.79 5.49 -22.34
C TYR A 159 6.89 6.99 -22.06
N SER A 160 7.89 7.68 -22.63
CA SER A 160 8.01 9.14 -22.51
C SER A 160 6.79 9.84 -23.09
N LYS A 161 6.24 9.37 -24.23
CA LYS A 161 5.00 9.89 -24.82
C LYS A 161 3.78 9.68 -23.91
N ILE A 162 3.67 8.52 -23.27
CA ILE A 162 2.60 8.26 -22.28
C ILE A 162 2.67 9.26 -21.12
N ILE A 163 3.84 9.43 -20.51
CA ILE A 163 4.01 10.35 -19.38
C ILE A 163 3.72 11.79 -19.80
N ASN A 164 4.24 12.23 -20.95
CA ASN A 164 3.97 13.57 -21.49
C ASN A 164 2.47 13.78 -21.75
N ARG A 165 1.75 12.75 -22.22
CA ARG A 165 0.30 12.82 -22.45
C ARG A 165 -0.47 12.93 -21.13
N ILE A 166 -0.06 12.21 -20.09
CA ILE A 166 -0.66 12.31 -18.75
C ILE A 166 -0.47 13.71 -18.16
N ILE A 167 0.70 14.31 -18.35
CA ILE A 167 1.01 15.68 -17.92
C ILE A 167 0.15 16.68 -18.70
N SER A 168 0.08 16.59 -20.03
CA SER A 168 -0.71 17.54 -20.84
C SER A 168 -2.22 17.45 -20.60
N LEU A 169 -2.73 16.29 -20.15
CA LEU A 169 -4.11 16.10 -19.71
C LEU A 169 -4.34 16.49 -18.23
N GLY A 170 -3.33 17.00 -17.53
CA GLY A 170 -3.43 17.41 -16.12
C GLY A 170 -3.67 16.26 -15.14
N GLN A 171 -3.38 15.01 -15.52
CA GLN A 171 -3.62 13.83 -14.67
C GLN A 171 -2.39 13.38 -13.87
N ALA A 172 -1.23 14.00 -14.09
CA ALA A 172 0.03 13.60 -13.47
C ALA A 172 0.01 13.62 -11.93
N SER A 173 -0.57 14.66 -11.31
CA SER A 173 -0.69 14.73 -9.85
C SER A 173 -1.52 13.59 -9.27
N LYS A 174 -2.65 13.23 -9.91
CA LYS A 174 -3.48 12.11 -9.49
C LYS A 174 -2.73 10.77 -9.62
N LEU A 175 -1.93 10.62 -10.68
CA LEU A 175 -1.10 9.43 -10.86
C LEU A 175 -0.06 9.31 -9.74
N ILE A 176 0.64 10.39 -9.39
CA ILE A 176 1.64 10.41 -8.31
C ILE A 176 0.99 10.03 -6.98
N ILE A 177 -0.16 10.63 -6.65
CA ILE A 177 -0.93 10.29 -5.44
C ILE A 177 -1.30 8.79 -5.44
N GLY A 178 -1.85 8.30 -6.55
CA GLY A 178 -2.23 6.89 -6.67
C GLY A 178 -1.05 5.93 -6.53
N LEU A 179 0.12 6.28 -7.08
CA LEU A 179 1.36 5.51 -6.91
C LEU A 179 1.87 5.55 -5.47
N ALA A 180 1.84 6.70 -4.81
CA ALA A 180 2.24 6.83 -3.40
C ALA A 180 1.39 5.92 -2.50
N TYR A 181 0.05 5.95 -2.64
CA TYR A 181 -0.83 5.05 -1.89
C TYR A 181 -0.64 3.57 -2.26
N THR A 182 -0.34 3.28 -3.53
CA THR A 182 0.05 1.92 -3.93
C THR A 182 1.30 1.48 -3.18
N ILE A 183 2.33 2.33 -3.12
CA ILE A 183 3.60 2.02 -2.43
C ILE A 183 3.34 1.79 -0.94
N GLN A 184 2.60 2.67 -0.27
CA GLN A 184 2.23 2.51 1.15
C GLN A 184 1.57 1.14 1.39
N ARG A 185 0.61 0.77 0.53
CA ARG A 185 -0.09 -0.53 0.59
C ARG A 185 0.82 -1.73 0.30
N LEU A 186 1.79 -1.62 -0.60
CA LEU A 186 2.71 -2.72 -0.93
C LEU A 186 3.84 -2.88 0.09
N VAL A 187 4.16 -1.83 0.85
CA VAL A 187 5.21 -1.90 1.87
C VAL A 187 4.74 -2.72 3.08
N VAL A 188 3.48 -2.57 3.48
CA VAL A 188 2.85 -3.31 4.59
C VAL A 188 1.83 -4.29 4.03
N ASP A 189 2.13 -5.59 4.09
CA ASP A 189 1.24 -6.60 3.50
C ASP A 189 0.01 -6.87 4.34
N HIS A 190 0.21 -6.97 5.65
CA HIS A 190 -0.80 -7.26 6.63
C HIS A 190 -0.46 -6.55 7.94
N LEU A 191 -1.48 -6.01 8.59
CA LEU A 191 -1.36 -5.22 9.80
C LEU A 191 -1.96 -5.98 10.98
N HIS A 192 -1.13 -6.25 11.98
CA HIS A 192 -1.54 -6.82 13.25
C HIS A 192 -1.67 -5.69 14.28
N VAL A 193 -2.89 -5.43 14.74
CA VAL A 193 -3.12 -4.50 15.86
C VAL A 193 -3.18 -5.31 17.15
N VAL A 194 -2.24 -5.04 18.05
CA VAL A 194 -2.09 -5.75 19.32
C VAL A 194 -2.58 -4.86 20.45
N GLY A 195 -3.90 -4.85 20.61
CA GLY A 195 -4.62 -4.27 21.75
C GLY A 195 -4.61 -2.76 21.87
N ASP A 196 -5.41 -2.31 22.83
CA ASP A 196 -5.51 -0.96 23.36
C ASP A 196 -5.67 0.10 22.26
N ILE A 197 -6.68 -0.13 21.41
CA ILE A 197 -7.19 0.85 20.46
C ILE A 197 -7.94 1.96 21.22
N TYR A 198 -8.78 1.54 22.16
CA TYR A 198 -9.61 2.39 22.98
C TYR A 198 -8.93 2.65 24.32
N ASP A 199 -8.40 3.86 24.53
CA ASP A 199 -8.00 4.33 25.86
C ASP A 199 -8.09 5.87 25.92
N ARG A 200 -6.99 6.56 26.24
CA ARG A 200 -7.00 7.99 26.61
C ARG A 200 -7.07 8.98 25.44
N GLY A 201 -6.74 8.54 24.23
CA GLY A 201 -6.63 9.42 23.09
C GLY A 201 -7.98 9.82 22.49
N PRO A 202 -7.99 10.90 21.71
CA PRO A 202 -9.23 11.57 21.31
C PRO A 202 -10.01 10.89 20.18
N TYR A 203 -9.39 10.02 19.38
CA TYR A 203 -9.97 9.55 18.10
C TYR A 203 -9.90 8.03 17.85
N PRO A 204 -10.30 7.16 18.80
CA PRO A 204 -10.32 5.71 18.57
C PRO A 204 -11.32 5.30 17.47
N ASP A 205 -12.38 6.07 17.27
CA ASP A 205 -13.35 5.91 16.17
C ASP A 205 -12.69 5.99 14.80
N ARG A 206 -11.80 6.98 14.59
CA ARG A 206 -11.09 7.16 13.32
C ARG A 206 -10.07 6.05 13.05
N ILE A 207 -9.46 5.52 14.12
CA ILE A 207 -8.59 4.35 14.03
C ILE A 207 -9.40 3.16 13.53
N MET A 208 -10.56 2.89 14.13
CA MET A 208 -11.44 1.80 13.70
C MET A 208 -11.94 1.98 12.27
N ASP A 209 -12.34 3.19 11.87
CA ASP A 209 -12.73 3.49 10.48
C ASP A 209 -11.59 3.17 9.50
N THR A 210 -10.36 3.50 9.87
CA THR A 210 -9.17 3.16 9.06
C THR A 210 -8.97 1.65 8.97
N LEU A 211 -9.06 0.94 10.10
CA LEU A 211 -8.86 -0.52 10.16
C LEU A 211 -9.93 -1.28 9.36
N MET A 212 -11.20 -0.85 9.43
CA MET A 212 -12.31 -1.45 8.66
C MET A 212 -12.11 -1.35 7.15
N HIS A 213 -11.47 -0.29 6.67
CA HIS A 213 -11.19 -0.07 5.24
C HIS A 213 -9.77 -0.46 4.83
N TYR A 214 -8.95 -0.92 5.78
CA TYR A 214 -7.58 -1.34 5.51
C TYR A 214 -7.56 -2.61 4.66
N HIS A 215 -6.55 -2.78 3.82
CA HIS A 215 -6.55 -3.85 2.82
C HIS A 215 -6.39 -5.26 3.39
N SER A 216 -5.78 -5.38 4.56
CA SER A 216 -5.53 -6.63 5.24
C SER A 216 -5.10 -6.35 6.68
N ALA A 217 -5.94 -6.66 7.65
CA ALA A 217 -5.63 -6.47 9.07
C ALA A 217 -6.35 -7.48 9.95
N ASP A 218 -5.81 -7.69 11.15
CA ASP A 218 -6.43 -8.38 12.27
C ASP A 218 -6.17 -7.60 13.56
N ILE A 219 -7.01 -7.87 14.55
CA ILE A 219 -6.99 -7.20 15.85
C ILE A 219 -6.98 -8.28 16.93
N GLN A 220 -5.97 -8.21 17.79
CA GLN A 220 -6.00 -8.84 19.09
C GLN A 220 -6.52 -7.82 20.11
N TRP A 221 -7.65 -8.09 20.74
CA TRP A 221 -8.25 -7.16 21.70
C TRP A 221 -7.46 -7.08 23.00
N GLY A 222 -7.15 -5.84 23.42
CA GLY A 222 -6.53 -5.53 24.70
C GLY A 222 -7.53 -5.47 25.84
N ASN A 223 -7.03 -5.29 27.06
CA ASN A 223 -7.87 -5.14 28.24
C ASN A 223 -8.71 -3.86 28.14
N HIS A 224 -8.15 -2.76 27.65
CA HIS A 224 -8.90 -1.50 27.53
C HIS A 224 -10.01 -1.59 26.49
N ASP A 225 -9.77 -2.31 25.38
CA ASP A 225 -10.79 -2.55 24.36
C ASP A 225 -11.97 -3.35 24.91
N VAL A 226 -11.70 -4.41 25.69
CA VAL A 226 -12.74 -5.23 26.32
C VAL A 226 -13.55 -4.43 27.35
N LEU A 227 -12.88 -3.59 28.14
CA LEU A 227 -13.56 -2.70 29.08
C LEU A 227 -14.47 -1.71 28.35
N TRP A 228 -13.97 -1.09 27.27
CA TRP A 228 -14.73 -0.17 26.45
C TRP A 228 -15.96 -0.83 25.81
N MET A 229 -15.77 -2.01 25.19
CA MET A 229 -16.86 -2.79 24.60
C MET A 229 -17.91 -3.20 25.64
N GLY A 230 -17.46 -3.61 26.83
CA GLY A 230 -18.36 -3.95 27.93
C GLY A 230 -19.16 -2.73 28.44
N ALA A 231 -18.51 -1.56 28.54
CA ALA A 231 -19.17 -0.32 28.95
C ALA A 231 -20.21 0.11 27.91
N TYR A 232 -19.86 0.02 26.62
CA TYR A 232 -20.77 0.28 25.50
C TYR A 232 -21.98 -0.67 25.50
N ALA A 233 -21.78 -1.95 25.82
CA ALA A 233 -22.84 -2.94 25.96
C ALA A 233 -23.69 -2.78 27.24
N GLY A 234 -23.40 -1.79 28.09
CA GLY A 234 -24.15 -1.52 29.33
C GLY A 234 -23.79 -2.44 30.50
N SER A 235 -22.61 -3.10 30.47
CA SER A 235 -22.16 -3.95 31.56
C SER A 235 -21.76 -3.12 32.77
N LYS A 236 -22.47 -3.31 33.89
CA LYS A 236 -22.20 -2.63 35.17
C LYS A 236 -20.87 -3.00 35.83
N TYR A 237 -20.21 -4.07 35.37
CA TYR A 237 -18.94 -4.55 35.92
C TYR A 237 -17.71 -3.79 35.42
N VAL A 238 -17.86 -3.01 34.35
CA VAL A 238 -16.75 -2.28 33.70
C VAL A 238 -16.99 -0.77 33.64
N LEU A 239 -18.12 -0.29 34.17
CA LEU A 239 -18.36 1.14 34.33
C LEU A 239 -17.54 1.66 35.52
N PRO A 240 -16.83 2.79 35.38
CA PRO A 240 -16.24 3.45 36.55
C PRO A 240 -17.39 3.80 37.52
N THR A 241 -17.29 3.28 38.73
CA THR A 241 -18.17 3.62 39.85
C THR A 241 -18.09 5.10 40.21
#